data_AF-A0A438HHN4-F1
#
_entry.id   AF-A0A438HHN4-F1
#
_cell.length_a   1.000
_cell.length_b   1.000
_cell.length_c   1.000
_cell.angle_alpha   90.00
_cell.angle_beta   90.00
_cell.angle_gamma   90.00
#
_symmetry.space_group_name_H-M   'P 1'
#
loop_
_entity.id
_entity.type
_entity.pdbx_description
1 polymer ?
#
loop_
_entity_poly.entity_id
_entity_poly.type
_entity_poly.pdbx_seq_one_letter_code
_entity_poly.pdbx_strand_id
1 'polypeptide(L)'
;MHSEFEMSMMKELNFFLGLQIKQLKEGTFINKAKYIRDLLKRFNIEETKTMKTPMSSSIKLDKDEKGKSVNSTMYRGMIGSLLYLTASRLDIMYSVCLCARFQSCPKESHLSVIKQILRYLKGTMNIGLWYLKGDNSELIGFLDANFAGCKVERKNTSGTCHFLGHSLVSWHSKKQNSVALSMAEAEYIATNLCCA
;
A
#
# COMPACT_ATOMS: atom_id res chain seq x y z
N MET A 1 -18.35 -26.56 20.26
CA MET A 1 -18.08 -25.14 19.91
C MET A 1 -19.22 -24.19 20.24
N HIS A 2 -20.51 -24.54 20.06
CA HIS A 2 -21.63 -23.69 20.51
C HIS A 2 -21.94 -23.74 22.02
N SER A 3 -21.37 -24.69 22.75
CA SER A 3 -21.61 -24.88 24.20
C SER A 3 -20.64 -24.10 25.10
N GLU A 4 -19.52 -23.61 24.56
CA GLU A 4 -18.45 -22.96 25.34
C GLU A 4 -18.30 -21.46 25.00
N PHE A 5 -18.88 -21.01 23.89
CA PHE A 5 -18.82 -19.61 23.46
C PHE A 5 -20.21 -19.16 22.99
N GLU A 6 -20.74 -18.09 23.59
CA GLU A 6 -21.90 -17.34 23.09
C GLU A 6 -21.55 -16.65 21.77
N MET A 7 -21.45 -17.42 20.68
CA MET A 7 -21.40 -16.87 19.34
C MET A 7 -22.82 -16.65 18.85
N SER A 8 -23.30 -15.42 18.96
CA SER A 8 -24.47 -14.99 18.19
C SER A 8 -24.12 -15.08 16.70
N MET A 9 -24.99 -15.69 15.89
CA MET A 9 -24.90 -15.60 14.43
C MET A 9 -24.98 -14.13 14.05
N MET A 10 -23.83 -13.49 13.89
CA MET A 10 -23.79 -12.12 13.41
C MET A 10 -24.40 -12.14 12.00
N LYS A 11 -25.34 -11.22 11.77
CA LYS A 11 -25.87 -10.89 10.44
C LYS A 11 -24.71 -10.62 9.46
N GLU A 12 -25.02 -10.41 8.19
CA GLU A 12 -24.05 -10.02 7.16
C GLU A 12 -23.02 -8.99 7.68
N LEU A 13 -21.75 -9.32 7.48
CA LEU A 13 -20.63 -8.55 8.02
C LEU A 13 -20.49 -7.28 7.19
N ASN A 14 -20.92 -6.15 7.74
CA ASN A 14 -20.87 -4.86 7.04
C ASN A 14 -19.59 -4.06 7.33
N PHE A 15 -18.99 -4.26 8.51
CA PHE A 15 -17.78 -3.58 8.95
C PHE A 15 -16.92 -4.49 9.83
N PHE A 16 -15.60 -4.51 9.57
CA PHE A 16 -14.64 -5.23 10.41
C PHE A 16 -13.28 -4.53 10.37
N LEU A 17 -12.74 -4.15 11.53
CA LEU A 17 -11.43 -3.47 11.63
C LEU A 17 -11.24 -2.37 10.57
N GLY A 18 -12.20 -1.44 10.45
CA GLY A 18 -12.14 -0.34 9.48
C GLY A 18 -12.33 -0.71 8.00
N LEU A 19 -12.44 -2.01 7.67
CA LEU A 19 -12.90 -2.49 6.36
C LEU A 19 -14.42 -2.36 6.30
N GLN A 20 -14.93 -1.83 5.20
CA GLN A 20 -16.34 -1.87 4.85
C GLN A 20 -16.53 -3.02 3.87
N ILE A 21 -17.46 -3.90 4.19
CA ILE A 21 -17.66 -5.15 3.48
C ILE A 21 -19.08 -5.13 2.93
N LYS A 22 -19.22 -5.45 1.64
CA LYS A 22 -20.52 -5.65 1.00
C LYS A 22 -20.54 -7.06 0.44
N GLN A 23 -21.35 -7.91 1.04
CA GLN A 23 -21.56 -9.27 0.59
C GLN A 23 -22.73 -9.27 -0.40
N LEU A 24 -22.45 -9.69 -1.63
CA LEU A 24 -23.42 -9.84 -2.71
C LEU A 24 -23.50 -11.31 -3.11
N LYS A 25 -24.50 -11.68 -3.92
CA LYS A 25 -24.67 -13.07 -4.37
C LYS A 25 -23.49 -13.53 -5.23
N GLU A 26 -22.93 -12.59 -6.00
CA GLU A 26 -21.85 -12.77 -6.98
C GLU A 26 -20.46 -12.72 -6.34
N GLY A 27 -20.31 -12.14 -5.14
CA GLY A 27 -19.01 -11.93 -4.53
C GLY A 27 -19.02 -11.00 -3.33
N THR A 28 -17.84 -10.76 -2.77
CA THR A 28 -17.64 -9.85 -1.62
C THR A 28 -16.78 -8.66 -2.04
N PHE A 29 -17.29 -7.45 -1.82
CA PHE A 29 -16.53 -6.21 -2.01
C PHE A 29 -15.98 -5.72 -0.68
N ILE A 30 -14.69 -5.35 -0.67
CA ILE A 30 -14.02 -4.81 0.51
C ILE A 30 -13.39 -3.45 0.17
N ASN A 31 -13.73 -2.41 0.92
CA ASN A 31 -13.07 -1.10 0.79
C ASN A 31 -12.80 -0.44 2.15
N LYS A 32 -12.09 0.70 2.14
CA LYS A 32 -11.78 1.51 3.33
C LYS A 32 -12.16 2.99 3.14
N ALA A 33 -13.27 3.28 2.46
CA ALA A 33 -13.62 4.65 2.08
C ALA A 33 -13.83 5.57 3.30
N LYS A 34 -14.47 5.08 4.36
CA LYS A 34 -14.63 5.80 5.64
C LYS A 34 -13.27 6.17 6.24
N TYR A 35 -12.35 5.20 6.33
CA TYR A 35 -11.01 5.45 6.86
C TYR A 35 -10.25 6.50 6.05
N ILE A 36 -10.33 6.44 4.71
CA ILE A 36 -9.71 7.46 3.83
C ILE A 36 -10.28 8.85 4.13
N ARG A 37 -11.60 8.97 4.32
CA ARG A 37 -12.23 10.25 4.66
C ARG A 37 -11.69 10.80 5.99
N ASP A 38 -11.66 9.97 7.03
CA ASP A 38 -11.16 10.36 8.35
C ASP A 38 -9.68 10.74 8.31
N LEU A 39 -8.89 10.03 7.49
CA LEU A 39 -7.48 10.34 7.23
C LEU A 39 -7.28 11.71 6.58
N LEU A 40 -8.12 12.06 5.60
CA LEU A 40 -8.06 13.34 4.91
C LEU A 40 -8.43 14.50 5.84
N LYS A 41 -9.41 14.31 6.74
CA LYS A 41 -9.77 15.26 7.80
C LYS A 41 -8.58 15.49 8.73
N ARG A 42 -8.02 14.39 9.25
CA ARG A 42 -6.93 14.40 10.24
C ARG A 42 -5.71 15.19 9.78
N PHE A 43 -5.41 15.16 8.47
CA PHE A 43 -4.25 15.83 7.89
C PHE A 43 -4.58 17.13 7.16
N ASN A 44 -5.82 17.63 7.26
CA ASN A 44 -6.29 18.88 6.64
C ASN A 44 -6.07 18.90 5.11
N ILE A 45 -6.41 17.79 4.42
CA ILE A 45 -6.26 17.64 2.95
C ILE A 45 -7.61 17.64 2.23
N GLU A 46 -8.73 17.76 2.96
CA GLU A 46 -10.09 17.69 2.41
C GLU A 46 -10.35 18.69 1.28
N GLU A 47 -9.88 19.93 1.38
CA GLU A 47 -10.13 20.98 0.39
C GLU A 47 -9.13 20.99 -0.78
N THR A 48 -8.19 20.05 -0.80
CA THR A 48 -7.15 20.03 -1.85
C THR A 48 -7.64 19.37 -3.14
N LYS A 49 -7.09 19.79 -4.29
CA LYS A 49 -7.40 19.19 -5.60
C LYS A 49 -6.96 17.72 -5.63
N THR A 50 -7.75 16.84 -6.23
CA THR A 50 -7.38 15.42 -6.41
C THR A 50 -6.18 15.26 -7.35
N MET A 51 -5.53 14.10 -7.29
CA MET A 51 -4.43 13.72 -8.18
C MET A 51 -4.76 12.39 -8.86
N LYS A 52 -4.28 12.19 -10.09
CA LYS A 52 -4.53 10.96 -10.86
C LYS A 52 -3.57 9.81 -10.53
N THR A 53 -2.41 10.12 -9.97
CA THR A 53 -1.38 9.13 -9.63
C THR A 53 -0.88 9.35 -8.19
N PRO A 54 -0.54 8.27 -7.47
CA PRO A 54 -0.04 8.35 -6.10
C PRO A 54 1.35 9.00 -6.03
N MET A 55 2.17 8.78 -7.06
CA MET A 55 3.50 9.36 -7.24
C MET A 55 3.78 9.52 -8.74
N SER A 56 4.58 10.52 -9.13
CA SER A 56 5.05 10.65 -10.51
C SER A 56 6.17 9.64 -10.79
N SER A 57 6.17 9.02 -11.97
CA SER A 57 7.24 8.12 -12.44
C SER A 57 8.60 8.83 -12.59
N SER A 58 8.60 10.15 -12.75
CA SER A 58 9.81 10.97 -12.86
C SER A 58 10.45 11.32 -11.52
N ILE A 59 9.73 11.16 -10.39
CA ILE A 59 10.23 11.55 -9.08
C ILE A 59 11.23 10.49 -8.60
N LYS A 60 12.49 10.89 -8.44
CA LYS A 60 13.54 10.11 -7.78
C LYS A 60 13.84 10.75 -6.43
N LEU A 61 13.24 10.21 -5.37
CA LEU A 61 13.51 10.67 -4.00
C LEU A 61 14.96 10.35 -3.60
N ASP A 62 15.63 11.33 -3.01
CA ASP A 62 16.95 11.20 -2.39
C ASP A 62 16.91 11.78 -0.97
N LYS A 63 18.05 11.81 -0.26
CA LYS A 63 18.06 12.29 1.13
C LYS A 63 17.68 13.77 1.28
N ASP A 64 17.80 14.56 0.21
CA ASP A 64 17.54 15.99 0.19
C ASP A 64 18.20 16.71 1.39
N GLU A 65 19.52 16.54 1.52
CA GLU A 65 20.27 16.97 2.71
C GLU A 65 20.12 18.48 2.96
N LYS A 66 20.09 19.27 1.88
CA LYS A 66 19.88 20.72 1.89
C LYS A 66 18.41 21.13 2.03
N GLY A 67 17.48 20.19 1.89
CA GLY A 67 16.04 20.44 2.01
C GLY A 67 15.63 20.82 3.43
N LYS A 68 14.53 21.56 3.52
CA LYS A 68 13.95 21.97 4.80
C LYS A 68 13.41 20.76 5.55
N SER A 69 13.79 20.65 6.82
CA SER A 69 13.36 19.56 7.70
C SER A 69 11.87 19.63 8.01
N VAL A 70 11.24 18.46 8.11
CA VAL A 70 9.84 18.30 8.48
C VAL A 70 9.76 17.65 9.86
N ASN A 71 8.70 17.95 10.62
CA ASN A 71 8.43 17.28 11.90
C ASN A 71 8.32 15.76 11.71
N SER A 72 9.25 15.02 12.31
CA SER A 72 9.37 13.57 12.14
C SER A 72 8.19 12.80 12.74
N THR A 73 7.64 13.25 13.87
CA THR A 73 6.46 12.63 14.51
C THR A 73 5.23 12.74 13.61
N MET A 74 4.98 13.94 13.05
CA MET A 74 3.89 14.16 12.09
C MET A 74 4.06 13.27 10.85
N TYR A 75 5.27 13.22 10.29
CA TYR A 75 5.58 12.42 9.11
C TYR A 75 5.39 10.92 9.36
N ARG A 76 5.89 10.39 10.50
CA ARG A 76 5.68 9.00 10.90
C ARG A 76 4.21 8.66 11.12
N GLY A 77 3.43 9.59 11.68
CA GLY A 77 1.98 9.45 11.83
C GLY A 77 1.26 9.32 10.48
N MET A 78 1.67 10.09 9.47
CA MET A 78 1.16 9.97 8.10
C MET A 78 1.53 8.62 7.48
N ILE A 79 2.80 8.22 7.58
CA ILE A 79 3.29 6.93 7.05
C ILE A 79 2.54 5.75 7.69
N GLY A 80 2.42 5.72 9.02
CA GLY A 80 1.74 4.63 9.71
C GLY A 80 0.26 4.51 9.31
N SER A 81 -0.42 5.64 9.12
CA SER A 81 -1.81 5.65 8.67
C SER A 81 -1.95 5.16 7.21
N LEU A 82 -0.99 5.50 6.35
CA LEU A 82 -0.95 5.01 4.97
C LEU A 82 -0.58 3.53 4.88
N LEU A 83 0.35 3.04 5.72
CA LEU A 83 0.69 1.62 5.82
C LEU A 83 -0.51 0.76 6.22
N TYR A 84 -1.41 1.28 7.05
CA TYR A 84 -2.65 0.58 7.36
C TYR A 84 -3.60 0.47 6.15
N LEU A 85 -3.57 1.44 5.25
CA LEU A 85 -4.34 1.42 3.99
C LEU A 85 -3.77 0.45 2.97
N THR A 86 -2.44 0.24 2.94
CA THR A 86 -1.82 -0.62 1.93
C THR A 86 -2.32 -2.07 2.00
N ALA A 87 -2.85 -2.51 3.14
CA ALA A 87 -3.51 -3.80 3.33
C ALA A 87 -4.79 -4.00 2.49
N SER A 88 -5.38 -2.94 1.92
CA SER A 88 -6.50 -3.03 0.96
C SER A 88 -6.29 -2.21 -0.31
N ARG A 89 -5.15 -1.52 -0.42
CA ARG A 89 -4.81 -0.58 -1.51
C ARG A 89 -3.39 -0.84 -1.99
N LEU A 90 -3.25 -1.87 -2.83
CA LEU A 90 -1.98 -2.24 -3.47
C LEU A 90 -1.39 -1.08 -4.28
N ASP A 91 -2.23 -0.31 -4.96
CA ASP A 91 -1.89 0.79 -5.85
C ASP A 91 -1.06 1.91 -5.20
N ILE A 92 -1.12 2.07 -3.86
CA ILE A 92 -0.29 3.03 -3.13
C ILE A 92 0.93 2.40 -2.44
N MET A 93 1.03 1.07 -2.38
CA MET A 93 2.00 0.32 -1.57
C MET A 93 3.44 0.78 -1.85
N TYR A 94 3.86 0.74 -3.11
CA TYR A 94 5.20 1.15 -3.51
C TYR A 94 5.53 2.59 -3.07
N SER A 95 4.59 3.52 -3.30
CA SER A 95 4.79 4.93 -2.99
C SER A 95 4.96 5.18 -1.49
N VAL A 96 4.15 4.49 -0.68
CA VAL A 96 4.21 4.58 0.79
C VAL A 96 5.51 3.95 1.32
N CYS A 97 5.86 2.75 0.84
CA CYS A 97 7.09 2.05 1.23
C CYS A 97 8.36 2.82 0.86
N LEU A 98 8.36 3.53 -0.27
CA LEU A 98 9.48 4.40 -0.66
C LEU A 98 9.60 5.60 0.29
N CYS A 99 8.51 6.30 0.58
CA CYS A 99 8.48 7.42 1.51
C CYS A 99 8.88 7.02 2.95
N ALA A 100 8.49 5.82 3.39
CA ALA A 100 8.82 5.31 4.72
C ALA A 100 10.34 5.22 4.98
N ARG A 101 11.17 5.11 3.92
CA ARG A 101 12.64 5.07 4.04
C ARG A 101 13.23 6.35 4.64
N PHE A 102 12.51 7.47 4.53
CA PHE A 102 12.97 8.79 4.99
C PHE A 102 12.37 9.19 6.34
N GLN A 103 11.71 8.28 7.05
CA GLN A 103 11.00 8.57 8.31
C GLN A 103 11.90 9.04 9.48
N SER A 104 13.20 8.77 9.41
CA SER A 104 14.18 9.20 10.42
C SER A 104 14.49 10.69 10.30
N CYS A 105 14.67 11.19 9.07
CA CYS A 105 14.99 12.58 8.75
C CYS A 105 14.19 13.06 7.51
N PRO A 106 12.86 13.28 7.66
CA PRO A 106 12.03 13.68 6.54
C PRO A 106 12.25 15.15 6.15
N LYS A 107 12.00 15.45 4.88
CA LYS A 107 12.22 16.75 4.23
C LYS A 107 10.95 17.20 3.53
N GLU A 108 10.86 18.48 3.15
CA GLU A 108 9.68 19.01 2.45
C GLU A 108 9.42 18.28 1.11
N SER A 109 10.48 17.87 0.40
CA SER A 109 10.38 17.00 -0.78
C SER A 109 9.65 15.69 -0.47
N HIS A 110 10.02 15.00 0.61
CA HIS A 110 9.34 13.78 1.08
C HIS A 110 7.88 14.01 1.47
N LEU A 111 7.59 15.12 2.16
CA LEU A 111 6.24 15.47 2.59
C LEU A 111 5.33 15.78 1.40
N SER A 112 5.87 16.42 0.35
CA SER A 112 5.11 16.75 -0.86
C SER A 112 4.53 15.50 -1.53
N VAL A 113 5.29 14.40 -1.55
CA VAL A 113 4.85 13.12 -2.11
C VAL A 113 3.78 12.47 -1.24
N ILE A 114 3.92 12.52 0.09
CA ILE A 114 2.87 12.02 1.00
C ILE A 114 1.56 12.78 0.81
N LYS A 115 1.63 14.11 0.65
CA LYS A 115 0.45 14.92 0.32
C LYS A 115 -0.13 14.53 -1.04
N GLN A 116 0.69 14.21 -2.04
CA GLN A 116 0.21 13.70 -3.33
C GLN A 116 -0.54 12.36 -3.18
N ILE A 117 -0.02 11.41 -2.41
CA ILE A 117 -0.69 10.12 -2.14
C ILE A 117 -2.07 10.36 -1.51
N LEU A 118 -2.17 11.26 -0.54
CA LEU A 118 -3.43 11.61 0.10
C LEU A 118 -4.42 12.26 -0.89
N ARG A 119 -3.94 13.15 -1.76
CA ARG A 119 -4.75 13.76 -2.84
C ARG A 119 -5.23 12.73 -3.87
N TYR A 120 -4.44 11.71 -4.14
CA TYR A 120 -4.83 10.59 -5.00
C TYR A 120 -5.90 9.72 -4.34
N LEU A 121 -5.73 9.39 -3.06
CA LEU A 121 -6.73 8.65 -2.28
C LEU A 121 -8.09 9.37 -2.24
N LYS A 122 -8.11 10.70 -2.15
CA LYS A 122 -9.33 11.51 -2.26
C LYS A 122 -10.09 11.25 -3.57
N GLY A 123 -9.39 11.14 -4.69
CA GLY A 123 -10.00 10.86 -6.00
C GLY A 123 -10.43 9.39 -6.18
N THR A 124 -9.94 8.49 -5.34
CA THR A 124 -10.07 7.03 -5.51
C THR A 124 -10.64 6.35 -4.27
N MET A 125 -11.43 7.07 -3.45
CA MET A 125 -11.97 6.56 -2.18
C MET A 125 -12.82 5.30 -2.33
N ASN A 126 -13.51 5.16 -3.46
CA ASN A 126 -14.43 4.07 -3.72
C ASN A 126 -13.75 2.82 -4.30
N ILE A 127 -12.43 2.86 -4.57
CA ILE A 127 -11.67 1.70 -5.01
C ILE A 127 -11.54 0.71 -3.84
N GLY A 128 -11.73 -0.56 -4.14
CA GLY A 128 -11.65 -1.67 -3.20
C GLY A 128 -11.32 -2.98 -3.91
N LEU A 129 -11.28 -4.06 -3.13
CA LEU A 129 -11.03 -5.42 -3.60
C LEU A 129 -12.36 -6.11 -3.85
N TRP A 130 -12.44 -6.85 -4.96
CA TRP A 130 -13.61 -7.63 -5.33
C TRP A 130 -13.23 -9.11 -5.36
N TYR A 131 -13.91 -9.91 -4.53
CA TYR A 131 -13.71 -11.34 -4.41
C TYR A 131 -14.92 -12.06 -5.02
N LEU A 132 -14.75 -12.65 -6.19
CA LEU A 132 -15.82 -13.38 -6.88
C LEU A 132 -16.16 -14.67 -6.14
N LYS A 133 -17.44 -15.01 -6.10
CA LYS A 133 -17.91 -16.29 -5.55
C LYS A 133 -17.67 -17.41 -6.59
N GLY A 134 -17.10 -18.52 -6.13
CA GLY A 134 -16.93 -19.72 -6.96
C GLY A 134 -15.77 -19.63 -7.95
N ASP A 135 -14.77 -18.82 -7.65
CA ASP A 135 -13.55 -18.71 -8.43
C ASP A 135 -12.67 -19.98 -8.28
N ASN A 136 -11.76 -20.19 -9.23
CA ASN A 136 -10.83 -21.31 -9.20
C ASN A 136 -9.86 -21.15 -8.02
N SER A 137 -9.43 -22.27 -7.42
CA SER A 137 -8.50 -22.28 -6.29
C SER A 137 -7.02 -22.31 -6.71
N GLU A 138 -6.71 -21.83 -7.91
CA GLU A 138 -5.34 -21.79 -8.43
C GLU A 138 -4.57 -20.61 -7.81
N LEU A 139 -3.39 -20.87 -7.24
CA LEU A 139 -2.53 -19.83 -6.69
C LEU A 139 -1.55 -19.34 -7.75
N ILE A 140 -1.65 -18.07 -8.15
CA ILE A 140 -0.79 -17.43 -9.14
C ILE A 140 -0.02 -16.28 -8.49
N GLY A 141 1.30 -16.31 -8.56
CA GLY A 141 2.17 -15.25 -8.05
C GLY A 141 2.85 -14.49 -9.18
N PHE A 142 2.79 -13.17 -9.13
CA PHE A 142 3.60 -12.29 -9.98
C PHE A 142 4.64 -11.58 -9.13
N LEU A 143 5.80 -11.34 -9.73
CA LEU A 143 6.90 -10.63 -9.11
C LEU A 143 7.54 -9.68 -10.11
N ASP A 144 8.09 -8.60 -9.58
CA ASP A 144 8.88 -7.65 -10.33
C ASP A 144 9.98 -7.07 -9.42
N ALA A 145 11.08 -6.63 -10.02
CA ALA A 145 12.18 -5.98 -9.33
C ALA A 145 12.60 -4.73 -10.08
N ASN A 146 12.59 -3.58 -9.42
CA ASN A 146 13.19 -2.39 -10.03
C ASN A 146 14.72 -2.49 -9.97
N PHE A 147 15.40 -2.35 -11.10
CA PHE A 147 16.86 -2.28 -11.14
C PHE A 147 17.35 -0.83 -11.00
N ALA A 148 18.32 -0.59 -10.11
CA ALA A 148 18.94 0.70 -9.85
C ALA A 148 17.96 1.85 -9.48
N GLY A 149 16.79 1.51 -8.93
CA GLY A 149 15.72 2.47 -8.64
C GLY A 149 16.01 3.44 -7.48
N CYS A 150 16.89 3.06 -6.54
CA CYS A 150 17.21 3.88 -5.37
C CYS A 150 18.55 4.60 -5.53
N LYS A 151 18.53 5.93 -5.68
CA LYS A 151 19.75 6.76 -5.77
C LYS A 151 20.61 6.72 -4.50
N VAL A 152 19.99 6.50 -3.34
CA VAL A 152 20.64 6.64 -2.04
C VAL A 152 21.47 5.41 -1.68
N GLU A 153 20.87 4.23 -1.74
CA GLU A 153 21.52 2.98 -1.31
C GLU A 153 21.90 2.06 -2.47
N ARG A 154 21.51 2.40 -3.71
CA ARG A 154 21.61 1.54 -4.91
C ARG A 154 20.91 0.18 -4.78
N LYS A 155 20.14 -0.02 -3.71
CA LYS A 155 19.33 -1.22 -3.50
C LYS A 155 18.03 -1.16 -4.30
N ASN A 156 17.67 -2.31 -4.84
CA ASN A 156 16.47 -2.52 -5.63
C ASN A 156 15.25 -2.68 -4.73
N THR A 157 14.07 -2.64 -5.32
CA THR A 157 12.77 -2.84 -4.66
C THR A 157 12.06 -3.95 -5.40
N SER A 158 11.77 -5.03 -4.69
CA SER A 158 10.96 -6.13 -5.19
C SER A 158 9.48 -5.87 -4.89
N GLY A 159 8.62 -6.09 -5.87
CA GLY A 159 7.18 -6.11 -5.75
C GLY A 159 6.67 -7.53 -5.97
N THR A 160 5.70 -7.96 -5.17
CA THR A 160 5.01 -9.24 -5.36
C THR A 160 3.52 -9.06 -5.22
N CYS A 161 2.74 -9.81 -5.99
CA CYS A 161 1.30 -9.95 -5.80
C CYS A 161 0.87 -11.38 -6.08
N HIS A 162 0.02 -11.92 -5.21
CA HIS A 162 -0.49 -13.29 -5.27
C HIS A 162 -1.99 -13.26 -5.41
N PHE A 163 -2.49 -14.07 -6.33
CA PHE A 163 -3.88 -14.25 -6.64
C PHE A 163 -4.31 -15.68 -6.33
N LEU A 164 -5.47 -15.83 -5.73
CA LEU A 164 -6.19 -17.10 -5.63
C LEU A 164 -7.36 -17.03 -6.62
N GLY A 165 -7.27 -17.76 -7.72
CA GLY A 165 -8.09 -17.52 -8.90
C GLY A 165 -7.81 -16.12 -9.43
N HIS A 166 -8.85 -15.30 -9.54
CA HIS A 166 -8.78 -13.89 -9.94
C HIS A 166 -8.73 -12.94 -8.73
N SER A 167 -8.74 -13.48 -7.51
CA SER A 167 -8.80 -12.69 -6.28
C SER A 167 -7.41 -12.37 -5.74
N LEU A 168 -7.07 -11.09 -5.63
CA LEU A 168 -5.82 -10.66 -5.01
C LEU A 168 -5.85 -10.94 -3.49
N VAL A 169 -4.94 -11.78 -3.00
CA VAL A 169 -4.92 -12.24 -1.59
C VAL A 169 -3.72 -11.75 -0.79
N SER A 170 -2.56 -11.56 -1.42
CA SER A 170 -1.37 -11.01 -0.75
C SER A 170 -0.51 -10.20 -1.71
N TRP A 171 0.21 -9.22 -1.17
CA TRP A 171 1.12 -8.40 -1.95
C TRP A 171 2.10 -7.65 -1.06
N HIS A 172 3.30 -7.38 -1.60
CA HIS A 172 4.36 -6.72 -0.86
C HIS A 172 5.18 -5.82 -1.77
N SER A 173 5.73 -4.74 -1.21
CA SER A 173 6.79 -3.95 -1.84
C SER A 173 7.93 -3.79 -0.84
N LYS A 174 9.08 -4.40 -1.13
CA LYS A 174 10.19 -4.52 -0.18
C LYS A 174 11.49 -4.08 -0.81
N LYS A 175 12.26 -3.27 -0.08
CA LYS A 175 13.65 -2.96 -0.43
C LYS A 175 14.48 -4.24 -0.29
N GLN A 176 15.25 -4.60 -1.31
CA GLN A 176 16.16 -5.73 -1.25
C GLN A 176 17.24 -5.51 -0.17
N ASN A 177 17.71 -6.61 0.44
CA ASN A 177 18.74 -6.55 1.48
C ASN A 177 20.14 -6.33 0.89
N SER A 178 20.41 -6.92 -0.28
CA SER A 178 21.63 -6.78 -1.06
C SER A 178 21.46 -5.78 -2.22
N VAL A 179 22.59 -5.35 -2.78
CA VAL A 179 22.65 -4.60 -4.04
C VAL A 179 22.86 -5.62 -5.15
N ALA A 180 21.91 -5.73 -6.07
CA ALA A 180 22.09 -6.59 -7.23
C ALA A 180 22.99 -5.90 -8.26
N LEU A 181 23.89 -6.65 -8.89
CA LEU A 181 24.83 -6.18 -9.90
C LEU A 181 24.25 -6.28 -11.32
N SER A 182 23.14 -7.01 -11.49
CA SER A 182 22.43 -7.14 -12.75
C SER A 182 20.91 -7.16 -12.56
N MET A 183 20.17 -6.96 -13.65
CA MET A 183 18.71 -7.09 -13.66
C MET A 183 18.28 -8.53 -13.33
N ALA A 184 18.96 -9.53 -13.89
CA ALA A 184 18.68 -10.94 -13.63
C ALA A 184 18.86 -11.31 -12.14
N GLU A 185 19.91 -10.79 -11.49
CA GLU A 185 20.12 -10.99 -10.06
C GLU A 185 19.03 -10.30 -9.22
N ALA A 186 18.59 -9.11 -9.64
CA ALA A 186 17.50 -8.40 -8.97
C ALA A 186 16.18 -9.18 -9.04
N GLU A 187 15.86 -9.75 -10.20
CA GLU A 187 14.70 -10.62 -10.40
C GLU A 187 14.82 -11.90 -9.57
N TYR A 188 15.99 -12.54 -9.54
CA TYR A 188 16.23 -13.74 -8.73
C TYR A 188 15.98 -13.50 -7.24
N ILE A 189 16.43 -12.35 -6.70
CA ILE A 189 16.15 -11.95 -5.32
C ILE A 189 14.64 -11.72 -5.11
N ALA A 190 13.93 -11.18 -6.09
CA ALA A 190 12.49 -10.98 -6.03
C ALA A 190 11.72 -12.31 -6.07
N THR A 191 12.21 -13.31 -6.80
CA THR A 191 11.66 -14.68 -6.80
C THR A 191 11.64 -15.27 -5.41
N ASN A 192 12.73 -15.13 -4.66
CA ASN A 192 12.78 -15.59 -3.27
C ASN A 192 11.71 -14.90 -2.38
N LEU A 193 11.43 -13.61 -2.62
CA LEU A 193 10.37 -12.90 -1.89
C LEU A 193 8.96 -13.37 -2.27
N CYS A 194 8.76 -13.86 -3.50
CA CYS A 194 7.46 -14.34 -3.97
C CYS A 194 7.13 -15.72 -3.41
N CYS A 195 8.15 -16.57 -3.22
CA CYS A 195 8.00 -17.95 -2.73
C CYS A 195 8.04 -18.10 -1.21
N ALA A 196 8.31 -17.02 -0.47
CA ALA A 196 8.38 -16.99 1.00
C ALA A 196 7.04 -16.61 1.63
#